data_AF-A0A1S8XRR1-F1
#
_entry.id   AF-A0A1S8XRR1-F1
#
_cell.length_a   1.000
_cell.length_b   1.000
_cell.length_c   1.000
_cell.angle_alpha   90.00
_cell.angle_beta   90.00
_cell.angle_gamma   90.00
#
_symmetry.space_group_name_H-M   'P 1'
#
loop_
_entity.id
_entity.type
_entity.pdbx_description
1 polymer ?
#
loop_
_entity_poly.entity_id
_entity_poly.type
_entity_poly.pdbx_seq_one_letter_code
_entity_poly.pdbx_strand_id
1 'polypeptide(L)'
;MAGTHDQRGIFTGADALTDNVALSQWFNDTRRVLHAAALELGVTASELDARLRAVSGGVVIGGLTGRARARQVAKPITHASDALVVASQYIVTASTRFEAVYLPELEAVGHRPRKSDFRFTNGGGGGR
;
A
#
# COMPACT_ATOMS: atom_id res chain seq x y z
N MET A 1 -10.12 -25.21 -15.65
CA MET A 1 -9.96 -24.80 -14.24
C MET A 1 -9.22 -23.47 -14.24
N ALA A 2 -9.94 -22.36 -14.38
CA ALA A 2 -9.36 -21.03 -14.33
C ALA A 2 -9.09 -20.70 -12.85
N GLY A 3 -7.82 -20.49 -12.50
CA GLY A 3 -7.41 -20.16 -11.14
C GLY A 3 -7.95 -18.80 -10.74
N THR A 4 -8.73 -18.79 -9.66
CA THR A 4 -9.18 -17.62 -8.90
C THR A 4 -7.98 -16.88 -8.31
N HIS A 5 -7.26 -16.12 -9.14
CA HIS A 5 -6.36 -15.04 -8.70
C HIS A 5 -7.15 -13.73 -8.54
N ASP A 6 -8.37 -13.80 -8.02
CA ASP A 6 -9.24 -12.64 -7.90
C ASP A 6 -9.01 -11.95 -6.54
N GLN A 7 -8.39 -10.78 -6.62
CA GLN A 7 -8.47 -9.68 -5.64
C GLN A 7 -8.05 -9.96 -4.20
N ARG A 8 -6.75 -10.22 -3.97
CA ARG A 8 -6.15 -9.99 -2.64
C ARG A 8 -5.76 -8.51 -2.52
N GLY A 9 -6.63 -7.69 -1.94
CA GLY A 9 -6.38 -6.27 -1.65
C GLY A 9 -6.06 -6.02 -0.17
N ILE A 10 -5.93 -4.76 0.24
CA ILE A 10 -5.76 -4.36 1.65
C ILE A 10 -6.90 -4.88 2.56
N PHE A 11 -8.07 -5.14 1.99
CA PHE A 11 -9.25 -5.66 2.68
C PHE A 11 -9.35 -7.20 2.69
N THR A 12 -8.27 -7.90 2.36
CA THR A 12 -8.23 -9.37 2.42
C THR A 12 -8.40 -9.83 3.87
N GLY A 13 -9.42 -10.67 4.12
CA GLY A 13 -9.63 -11.30 5.42
C GLY A 13 -8.51 -12.27 5.76
N ALA A 14 -8.26 -12.48 7.06
CA ALA A 14 -7.19 -13.37 7.53
C ALA A 14 -7.40 -14.83 7.10
N ASP A 15 -8.65 -15.24 6.89
CA ASP A 15 -9.07 -16.54 6.35
C ASP A 15 -8.52 -16.82 4.95
N ALA A 16 -8.24 -15.78 4.15
CA ALA A 16 -7.66 -15.91 2.82
C ALA A 16 -6.11 -15.92 2.80
N LEU A 17 -5.46 -15.73 3.95
CA LEU A 17 -3.99 -15.75 4.12
C LEU A 17 -3.53 -17.16 4.50
N THR A 18 -3.69 -18.08 3.56
CA THR A 18 -3.65 -19.54 3.83
C THR A 18 -2.25 -20.13 3.94
N ASP A 19 -1.23 -19.43 3.47
CA ASP A 19 0.17 -19.88 3.52
C ASP A 19 1.16 -18.71 3.56
N ASN A 20 2.43 -19.01 3.77
CA ASN A 20 3.50 -18.01 3.85
C ASN A 20 3.66 -17.20 2.56
N VAL A 21 3.42 -17.80 1.40
CA VAL A 21 3.47 -17.11 0.10
C VAL A 21 2.34 -16.09 0.00
N ALA A 22 1.12 -16.48 0.37
CA ALA A 22 -0.06 -15.62 0.41
C ALA A 22 0.13 -14.44 1.37
N LEU A 23 0.70 -14.69 2.55
CA LEU A 23 0.96 -13.65 3.55
C LEU A 23 2.07 -12.68 3.09
N SER A 24 3.19 -13.19 2.58
CA SER A 24 4.27 -12.36 2.03
C SER A 24 3.81 -11.53 0.82
N GLN A 25 2.96 -12.10 -0.04
CA GLN A 25 2.36 -11.37 -1.15
C GLN A 25 1.43 -10.26 -0.63
N TRP A 26 0.58 -10.56 0.35
CA TRP A 26 -0.31 -9.57 0.96
C TRP A 26 0.46 -8.40 1.59
N PHE A 27 1.58 -8.65 2.29
CA PHE A 27 2.43 -7.58 2.81
C PHE A 27 2.94 -6.66 1.69
N ASN A 28 3.43 -7.24 0.60
CA ASN A 28 3.98 -6.48 -0.53
C ASN A 28 2.91 -5.65 -1.24
N ASP A 29 1.76 -6.25 -1.53
CA ASP A 29 0.66 -5.60 -2.24
C ASP A 29 0.05 -4.49 -1.38
N THR A 30 -0.19 -4.77 -0.09
CA THR A 30 -0.71 -3.78 0.86
C THR A 30 0.23 -2.59 1.00
N ARG A 31 1.53 -2.82 1.15
CA ARG A 31 2.53 -1.73 1.23
C ARG A 31 2.47 -0.82 0.00
N ARG A 32 2.40 -1.40 -1.21
CA ARG A 32 2.35 -0.66 -2.47
C ARG A 32 1.10 0.20 -2.56
N VAL A 33 -0.06 -0.37 -2.23
CA VAL A 33 -1.34 0.34 -2.24
C VAL A 33 -1.33 1.50 -1.24
N LEU A 34 -0.89 1.26 0.00
CA LEU A 34 -0.80 2.30 1.04
C LEU A 34 0.13 3.43 0.62
N HIS A 35 1.30 3.11 0.07
CA HIS A 35 2.26 4.12 -0.36
C HIS A 35 1.74 4.94 -1.55
N ALA A 36 1.10 4.31 -2.53
CA ALA A 36 0.49 5.01 -3.66
C ALA A 36 -0.64 5.93 -3.21
N ALA A 37 -1.54 5.45 -2.34
CA ALA A 37 -2.60 6.25 -1.77
C ALA A 37 -2.07 7.43 -0.93
N ALA A 38 -0.97 7.24 -0.19
CA ALA A 38 -0.31 8.32 0.54
C ALA A 38 0.14 9.45 -0.41
N LEU A 39 0.80 9.10 -1.52
CA LEU A 39 1.25 10.06 -2.53
C LEU A 39 0.08 10.83 -3.14
N GLU A 40 -0.98 10.12 -3.54
CA GLU A 40 -2.17 10.73 -4.14
C GLU A 40 -2.87 11.69 -3.18
N LEU A 41 -3.04 11.31 -1.91
CA LEU A 41 -3.59 12.18 -0.89
C LEU A 41 -2.70 13.40 -0.61
N GLY A 42 -1.37 13.21 -0.56
CA GLY A 42 -0.42 14.30 -0.33
C GLY A 42 -0.44 15.35 -1.45
N VAL A 43 -0.48 14.90 -2.71
CA VAL A 43 -0.64 15.77 -3.89
C VAL A 43 -1.98 16.49 -3.83
N THR A 44 -3.08 15.75 -3.63
CA THR A 44 -4.43 16.31 -3.58
C THR A 44 -4.57 17.37 -2.48
N ALA A 45 -4.03 17.11 -1.29
CA ALA A 45 -4.04 18.07 -0.18
C ALA A 45 -3.31 19.37 -0.54
N SER A 46 -2.17 19.24 -1.21
CA SER A 46 -1.34 20.39 -1.61
C SER A 46 -2.03 21.23 -2.69
N GLU A 47 -2.62 20.58 -3.69
CA GLU A 47 -3.39 21.26 -4.72
C GLU A 47 -4.64 21.94 -4.15
N LEU A 48 -5.34 21.27 -3.24
CA LEU A 48 -6.54 21.81 -2.60
C LEU A 48 -6.22 23.05 -1.77
N ASP A 49 -5.16 23.00 -0.95
CA ASP A 49 -4.70 24.17 -0.18
C ASP A 49 -4.38 25.35 -1.10
N ALA A 50 -3.65 25.11 -2.20
CA ALA A 50 -3.29 26.15 -3.16
C ALA A 50 -4.53 26.78 -3.84
N ARG A 51 -5.45 25.94 -4.33
CA ARG A 51 -6.69 26.38 -4.99
C ARG A 51 -7.57 27.17 -4.03
N LEU A 52 -7.75 26.71 -2.78
CA LEU A 52 -8.57 27.39 -1.78
C LEU A 52 -7.96 28.73 -1.33
N ARG A 53 -6.62 28.83 -1.28
CA ARG A 53 -5.93 30.10 -1.00
C ARG A 53 -6.18 31.12 -2.10
N ALA A 54 -6.21 30.70 -3.36
CA ALA A 54 -6.46 31.60 -4.50
C ALA A 54 -7.88 32.19 -4.49
N VAL A 55 -8.88 31.46 -3.98
CA VAL A 55 -10.27 31.93 -3.89
C VAL A 55 -10.45 33.09 -2.90
N SER A 56 -9.57 33.19 -1.90
CA SER A 56 -9.88 33.99 -0.71
C SER A 56 -10.02 35.49 -0.94
N GLY A 57 -9.41 36.06 -1.98
CA GLY A 57 -9.51 37.50 -2.30
C GLY A 57 -9.27 38.47 -1.13
N GLY A 58 -8.53 38.06 -0.09
CA GLY A 58 -8.35 38.84 1.15
C GLY A 58 -9.53 38.82 2.15
N VAL A 59 -10.63 38.13 1.84
CA VAL A 59 -11.83 38.06 2.69
C VAL A 59 -11.58 37.27 3.98
N VAL A 60 -11.92 37.87 5.11
CA VAL A 60 -11.93 37.24 6.43
C VAL A 60 -13.34 36.73 6.74
N ILE A 61 -13.48 35.44 7.05
CA ILE A 61 -14.76 34.79 7.38
C ILE A 61 -14.57 34.08 8.72
N GLY A 62 -15.46 34.34 9.68
CA GLY A 62 -15.37 33.77 11.02
C GLY A 62 -14.06 34.10 11.76
N GLY A 63 -13.48 35.28 11.51
CA GLY A 63 -12.18 35.69 12.07
C GLY A 63 -10.96 35.01 11.45
N LEU A 64 -11.15 34.13 10.46
CA LEU A 64 -10.07 33.40 9.81
C LEU A 64 -9.70 34.02 8.47
N THR A 65 -8.40 34.17 8.24
CA THR A 65 -7.86 34.51 6.92
C THR A 65 -8.15 33.37 5.94
N GLY A 66 -8.19 33.69 4.64
CA GLY A 66 -8.32 32.66 3.60
C GLY A 66 -7.28 31.55 3.70
N ARG A 67 -6.05 31.90 4.05
CA ARG A 67 -4.97 30.94 4.29
C ARG A 67 -5.28 29.98 5.43
N ALA A 68 -5.80 30.50 6.54
CA ALA A 68 -6.18 29.67 7.69
C ALA A 68 -7.35 28.73 7.33
N ARG A 69 -8.34 29.22 6.60
CA ARG A 69 -9.48 28.39 6.12
C ARG A 69 -9.04 27.30 5.15
N ALA A 70 -8.21 27.64 4.16
CA ALA A 70 -7.65 26.65 3.22
C ALA A 70 -6.88 25.55 3.97
N ARG A 71 -6.07 25.94 4.96
CA ARG A 71 -5.33 24.98 5.80
C ARG A 71 -6.26 24.11 6.64
N GLN A 72 -7.37 24.62 7.18
CA GLN A 72 -8.33 23.82 7.93
C GLN A 72 -8.94 22.69 7.09
N VAL A 73 -9.12 22.91 5.79
CA VAL A 73 -9.65 21.89 4.87
C VAL A 73 -8.58 20.91 4.42
N ALA A 74 -7.38 21.39 4.04
CA ALA A 74 -6.33 20.55 3.48
C ALA A 74 -5.55 19.74 4.54
N LYS A 75 -5.38 20.28 5.75
CA LYS A 75 -4.55 19.66 6.80
C LYS A 75 -5.01 18.25 7.21
N PRO A 76 -6.31 17.94 7.38
CA PRO A 76 -6.76 16.57 7.63
C PRO A 76 -6.36 15.58 6.53
N ILE A 77 -6.37 16.01 5.26
CA ILE A 77 -5.95 15.17 4.13
C ILE A 77 -4.43 14.93 4.18
N THR A 78 -3.65 15.95 4.52
CA THR A 78 -2.21 15.77 4.81
C THR A 78 -1.98 14.74 5.92
N HIS A 79 -2.74 14.81 7.01
CA HIS A 79 -2.63 13.83 8.09
C HIS A 79 -3.03 12.41 7.67
N ALA A 80 -4.04 12.26 6.81
CA ALA A 80 -4.39 10.97 6.23
C ALA A 80 -3.23 10.41 5.37
N SER A 81 -2.61 11.25 4.53
CA SER A 81 -1.40 10.89 3.77
C SER A 81 -0.28 10.41 4.69
N ASP A 82 0.05 11.18 5.73
CA ASP A 82 1.12 10.84 6.68
C ASP A 82 0.83 9.51 7.40
N ALA A 83 -0.43 9.29 7.79
CA ALA A 83 -0.85 8.04 8.43
C ALA A 83 -0.67 6.82 7.51
N LEU A 84 -0.94 6.97 6.20
CA LEU A 84 -0.72 5.89 5.23
C LEU A 84 0.77 5.57 5.03
N VAL A 85 1.66 6.58 5.10
CA VAL A 85 3.11 6.36 5.08
C VAL A 85 3.53 5.53 6.29
N VAL A 86 3.07 5.92 7.49
CA VAL A 86 3.35 5.19 8.73
C VAL A 86 2.79 3.76 8.67
N ALA A 87 1.56 3.58 8.20
CA ALA A 87 0.96 2.27 8.02
C ALA A 87 1.80 1.38 7.08
N SER A 88 2.25 1.92 5.94
CA SER A 88 3.13 1.23 5.00
C SER A 88 4.45 0.79 5.66
N GLN A 89 5.05 1.62 6.51
CA GLN A 89 6.28 1.26 7.24
C GLN A 89 6.05 0.12 8.25
N TYR A 90 4.92 0.11 8.94
CA TYR A 90 4.58 -0.97 9.87
C TYR A 90 4.25 -2.28 9.15
N ILE A 91 3.69 -2.24 7.94
CA ILE A 91 3.52 -3.43 7.10
C ILE A 91 4.87 -4.05 6.71
N VAL A 92 5.87 -3.24 6.34
CA VAL A 92 7.25 -3.72 6.10
C VAL A 92 7.81 -4.37 7.36
N THR A 93 7.67 -3.68 8.49
CA THR A 93 8.16 -4.16 9.78
C THR A 93 7.51 -5.51 10.15
N ALA A 94 6.21 -5.66 9.89
CA ALA A 94 5.50 -6.91 10.10
C ALA A 94 6.04 -8.03 9.19
N SER A 95 6.28 -7.75 7.91
CA SER A 95 6.90 -8.71 6.98
C SER A 95 8.28 -9.17 7.46
N THR A 96 9.16 -8.23 7.84
CA THR A 96 10.50 -8.55 8.35
C THR A 96 10.44 -9.37 9.64
N ARG A 97 9.48 -9.08 10.54
CA ARG A 97 9.29 -9.87 11.77
C ARG A 97 8.74 -11.25 11.49
N PHE A 98 7.82 -11.39 10.54
CA PHE A 98 7.32 -12.70 10.10
C PHE A 98 8.45 -13.56 9.53
N GLU A 99 9.29 -12.99 8.67
CA GLU A 99 10.45 -13.67 8.10
C GLU A 99 11.48 -14.06 9.18
N ALA A 100 11.72 -13.20 10.17
CA ALA A 100 12.71 -13.48 11.21
C ALA A 100 12.24 -14.50 12.26
N VAL A 101 10.94 -14.51 12.59
CA VAL A 101 10.40 -15.28 13.72
C VAL A 101 9.72 -16.56 13.25
N TYR A 102 8.85 -16.48 12.25
CA TYR A 102 7.96 -17.59 11.89
C TYR A 102 8.43 -18.39 10.69
N LEU A 103 9.18 -17.80 9.75
CA LEU A 103 9.70 -18.55 8.61
C LEU A 103 10.65 -19.70 9.04
N PRO A 104 11.56 -19.51 10.02
CA PRO A 104 12.40 -20.60 10.51
C PRO A 104 11.59 -21.73 11.17
N GLU A 105 10.52 -21.39 11.90
CA GLU A 105 9.62 -22.39 12.50
C GLU A 105 8.90 -23.20 11.42
N LEU A 106 8.39 -22.55 10.37
CA LEU A 106 7.75 -23.21 9.23
C LEU A 106 8.72 -24.14 8.48
N GLU A 107 9.95 -23.72 8.28
CA GLU A 107 10.99 -24.55 7.67
C GLU A 107 11.33 -25.77 8.54
N ALA A 108 11.41 -25.60 9.86
CA ALA A 108 11.70 -26.68 10.81
C ALA A 108 10.63 -27.78 10.82
N VAL A 109 9.35 -27.43 10.62
CA VAL A 109 8.23 -28.39 10.52
C VAL A 109 8.01 -28.93 9.10
N GLY A 110 8.90 -28.59 8.15
CA GLY A 110 8.87 -29.12 6.79
C GLY A 110 7.90 -28.38 5.84
N HIS A 111 7.35 -27.22 6.23
CA HIS A 111 6.65 -26.33 5.31
C HIS A 111 7.67 -25.62 4.40
N ARG A 112 8.04 -26.29 3.31
CA ARG A 112 8.89 -25.70 2.27
C ARG A 112 8.05 -24.80 1.36
N PRO A 113 8.49 -23.57 1.06
CA PRO A 113 7.84 -22.76 0.05
C PRO A 113 7.78 -23.55 -1.26
N ARG A 114 6.59 -23.63 -1.85
CA ARG A 114 6.36 -24.29 -3.13
C ARG A 114 7.13 -23.48 -4.18
N LYS A 115 8.36 -23.90 -4.49
CA LYS A 115 9.16 -23.29 -5.57
C LYS A 115 8.27 -23.26 -6.81
N SER A 116 7.87 -22.07 -7.26
CA SER A 116 7.29 -21.93 -8.57
C SER A 116 8.37 -22.34 -9.56
N ASP A 117 8.14 -23.41 -10.31
CA ASP A 117 9.03 -23.83 -11.38
C ASP A 117 9.02 -22.76 -12.48
N PHE A 118 9.87 -21.75 -12.31
CA PHE A 118 10.07 -20.71 -13.31
C PHE A 118 10.89 -21.32 -14.45
N ARG A 119 10.20 -21.76 -15.51
CA ARG A 119 10.82 -22.27 -16.74
C ARG A 119 10.72 -21.19 -17.81
N PHE A 120 11.85 -20.66 -18.26
CA PHE A 120 11.89 -19.96 -19.53
C PHE A 120 11.67 -21.00 -20.63
N THR A 121 10.48 -21.08 -21.20
CA THR A 121 10.33 -21.65 -22.54
C THR A 121 10.94 -20.63 -23.51
N ASN A 122 12.25 -20.70 -23.69
CA ASN A 122 12.88 -20.08 -24.84
C ASN A 122 12.23 -20.69 -26.08
N GLY A 123 11.56 -19.84 -26.86
CA GLY A 123 11.12 -20.18 -28.20
C GLY A 123 12.32 -20.68 -29.00
N GLY A 124 12.21 -21.91 -29.48
CA GLY A 124 13.16 -22.56 -30.38
C GLY A 124 12.38 -23.48 -31.30
N GLY A 125 11.55 -22.88 -32.16
CA GLY A 125 10.97 -23.60 -33.30
C GLY A 125 12.03 -23.84 -34.37
N GLY A 126 12.03 -25.05 -34.91
CA GLY A 126 12.40 -25.36 -36.30
C GLY A 126 13.89 -25.39 -36.64
N GLY A 127 14.41 -26.58 -36.97
CA GLY A 127 15.72 -26.71 -37.60
C GLY A 127 16.21 -28.14 -37.81
N ARG A 128 15.65 -28.79 -38.85
CA ARG A 128 15.98 -30.09 -39.49
C ARG A 128 15.21 -31.31 -39.01
#